data_AF-A0A7J0FUL9-F1
#
_entry.id   AF-A0A7J0FUL9-F1
#
_cell.length_a   1.000
_cell.length_b   1.000
_cell.length_c   1.000
_cell.angle_alpha   90.00
_cell.angle_beta   90.00
_cell.angle_gamma   90.00
#
_symmetry.space_group_name_H-M   'P 1'
#
loop_
_entity.id
_entity.type
_entity.pdbx_description
1 polymer ?
#
loop_
_entity_poly.entity_id
_entity_poly.type
_entity_poly.pdbx_seq_one_letter_code
_entity_poly.pdbx_strand_id
1 'polypeptide(L)'
;MQLALDGAVLQLRDELRKETLQLARENLEKEPRIMELQNQCRIIRTTELAAAQEKLHELERKKEETLKFYSPASLLHRLQEGMDKTDEESEALHRQLLDREIDLGAFVPKYKKLRNMYHRRALTHLAAKTTLTG
;
A
#
# COMPACT_ATOMS: atom_id res chain seq x y z
N MET A 1 29.74 72.41 -26.88
CA MET A 1 28.70 71.37 -27.07
C MET A 1 29.23 69.98 -26.69
N GLN A 2 30.40 69.54 -27.18
CA GLN A 2 31.03 68.26 -26.81
C GLN A 2 31.25 68.07 -25.29
N LEU A 3 31.86 69.04 -24.60
CA LEU A 3 32.11 68.99 -23.14
C LEU A 3 30.83 68.84 -22.29
N ALA A 4 29.70 69.37 -22.76
CA ALA A 4 28.42 69.24 -22.07
C ALA A 4 27.76 67.87 -22.32
N LEU A 5 27.96 67.31 -23.52
CA LEU A 5 27.53 65.96 -23.87
C LEU A 5 28.31 64.91 -23.07
N ASP A 6 29.63 65.08 -22.96
CA ASP A 6 30.50 64.19 -22.18
C ASP A 6 30.14 64.23 -20.68
N GLY A 7 29.80 65.42 -20.15
CA GLY A 7 29.32 65.59 -18.78
C GLY A 7 27.99 64.88 -18.49
N ALA A 8 27.03 64.95 -19.42
CA ALA A 8 25.75 64.26 -19.28
C ALA A 8 25.88 62.72 -19.36
N VAL A 9 26.76 62.22 -20.25
CA VAL A 9 27.07 60.78 -20.34
C VAL A 9 27.76 60.28 -19.07
N LEU A 10 28.65 61.09 -18.48
CA LEU A 10 29.29 60.79 -17.18
C LEU A 10 28.25 60.70 -16.05
N GLN A 11 27.29 61.63 -15.98
CA GLN A 11 26.24 61.62 -14.96
C GLN A 11 25.32 60.39 -15.08
N LEU A 12 24.84 60.10 -16.30
CA LEU A 12 23.99 58.93 -16.53
C LEU A 12 24.70 57.62 -16.18
N ARG A 13 25.99 57.52 -16.50
CA ARG A 13 26.82 56.35 -16.13
C ARG A 13 26.94 56.21 -14.61
N ASP A 14 27.12 57.31 -13.90
CA ASP A 14 27.27 57.28 -12.45
C ASP A 14 25.93 56.97 -11.74
N GLU A 15 24.81 57.44 -12.26
CA GLU A 15 23.46 57.06 -11.81
C GLU A 15 23.19 55.57 -12.03
N LEU A 16 23.42 55.07 -13.24
CA LEU A 16 23.26 53.65 -13.57
C LEU A 16 24.14 52.77 -12.67
N ARG A 17 25.38 53.21 -12.39
CA ARG A 17 26.29 52.50 -11.48
C ARG A 17 25.75 52.48 -10.05
N LYS A 18 25.18 53.58 -9.55
CA LYS A 18 24.58 53.65 -8.22
C LYS A 18 23.35 52.74 -8.12
N GLU A 19 22.46 52.77 -9.09
CA GLU A 19 21.27 51.91 -9.14
C GLU A 19 21.67 50.42 -9.19
N THR A 20 22.62 50.07 -10.04
CA THR A 20 23.13 48.69 -10.14
C THR A 20 23.73 48.22 -8.82
N LEU A 21 24.49 49.07 -8.13
CA LEU A 21 25.06 48.77 -6.81
C LEU A 21 23.97 48.60 -5.74
N GLN A 22 22.93 49.43 -5.77
CA GLN A 22 21.82 49.35 -4.83
C GLN A 22 21.03 48.04 -5.03
N LEU A 23 20.69 47.70 -6.27
CA LEU A 23 20.02 46.44 -6.61
C LEU A 23 20.87 45.22 -6.23
N ALA A 24 22.19 45.27 -6.46
CA ALA A 24 23.09 44.20 -6.05
C ALA A 24 23.07 44.00 -4.52
N ARG A 25 23.09 45.08 -3.73
CA ARG A 25 23.00 45.01 -2.27
C ARG A 25 21.67 44.42 -1.81
N GLU A 26 20.56 44.92 -2.34
CA GLU A 26 19.22 44.42 -2.01
C GLU A 26 19.02 42.94 -2.40
N ASN A 27 19.72 42.47 -3.44
CA ASN A 27 19.70 41.06 -3.82
C ASN A 27 20.55 40.21 -2.87
N LEU A 28 21.75 40.67 -2.52
CA LEU A 28 22.61 40.00 -1.53
C LEU A 28 21.91 39.87 -0.17
N GLU A 29 21.14 40.89 0.25
CA GLU A 29 20.37 40.85 1.49
C GLU A 29 19.27 39.77 1.49
N LYS A 30 18.81 39.30 0.32
CA LYS A 30 17.82 38.21 0.21
C LYS A 30 18.47 36.82 0.31
N GLU A 31 19.77 36.70 0.07
CA GLU A 31 20.47 35.40 0.07
C GLU A 31 20.30 34.61 1.38
N PRO A 32 20.42 35.21 2.58
CA PRO A 32 20.23 34.48 3.83
C PRO A 32 18.82 33.89 3.95
N ARG A 33 17.80 34.65 3.51
CA ARG A 33 16.41 34.19 3.55
C ARG A 33 16.16 33.05 2.55
N ILE A 34 16.77 33.13 1.37
CA ILE A 34 16.70 32.04 0.38
C ILE A 34 17.35 30.77 0.94
N MET A 35 18.53 30.88 1.56
CA MET A 35 19.21 29.74 2.17
C MET A 35 18.38 29.12 3.31
N GLU A 36 17.76 29.93 4.15
CA GLU A 36 16.90 29.46 5.23
C GLU A 36 15.69 28.67 4.69
N LEU A 37 15.00 29.21 3.70
CA LEU A 37 13.86 28.55 3.06
C LEU A 37 14.28 27.24 2.39
N GLN A 38 15.43 27.21 1.72
CA GLN A 38 15.97 25.99 1.12
C GLN A 38 16.26 24.93 2.20
N ASN A 39 16.83 25.33 3.34
CA ASN A 39 17.09 24.41 4.45
C ASN A 39 15.77 23.87 5.04
N GLN A 40 14.76 24.73 5.23
CA GLN A 40 13.44 24.31 5.69
C GLN A 40 12.79 23.32 4.72
N CYS A 41 12.79 23.60 3.41
CA CYS A 41 12.29 22.68 2.40
C CYS A 41 13.03 21.34 2.41
N ARG A 42 14.36 21.37 2.61
CA ARG A 42 15.16 20.16 2.73
C ARG A 42 14.74 19.36 3.96
N ILE A 43 14.60 19.99 5.13
CA ILE A 43 14.16 19.34 6.35
C ILE A 43 12.81 18.66 6.11
N ILE A 44 11.79 19.41 5.68
CA ILE A 44 10.43 18.89 5.42
C ILE A 44 10.46 17.70 4.46
N ARG A 45 11.24 17.78 3.37
CA ARG A 45 11.37 16.65 2.42
C ARG A 45 11.98 15.41 3.06
N THR A 46 13.01 15.59 3.89
CA THR A 46 13.76 14.46 4.47
C THR A 46 13.13 13.89 5.73
N THR A 47 12.36 14.67 6.49
CA THR A 47 11.76 14.24 7.75
C THR A 47 10.29 13.92 7.59
N GLU A 48 9.49 14.89 7.15
CA GLU A 48 8.04 14.77 7.14
C GLU A 48 7.54 14.01 5.92
N LEU A 49 8.00 14.40 4.73
CA LEU A 49 7.57 13.75 3.48
C LEU A 49 8.05 12.30 3.42
N ALA A 50 9.32 12.05 3.74
CA ALA A 50 9.86 10.69 3.76
C ALA A 50 9.11 9.78 4.75
N ALA A 51 8.86 10.25 5.98
CA ALA A 51 8.10 9.48 6.97
C ALA A 51 6.64 9.23 6.55
N ALA A 52 5.99 10.23 5.92
CA ALA A 52 4.63 10.06 5.39
C ALA A 52 4.59 9.04 4.25
N GLN A 53 5.59 9.05 3.35
CA GLN A 53 5.71 8.09 2.26
C GLN A 53 5.96 6.67 2.76
N GLU A 54 6.85 6.50 3.75
CA GLU A 54 7.09 5.19 4.36
C GLU A 54 5.80 4.63 5.00
N LYS A 55 5.09 5.45 5.77
CA LYS A 55 3.81 5.07 6.38
C LYS A 55 2.74 4.72 5.32
N LEU A 56 2.69 5.47 4.23
CA LEU A 56 1.79 5.17 3.11
C LEU A 56 2.12 3.80 2.50
N HIS A 57 3.39 3.55 2.20
CA HIS A 57 3.83 2.28 1.64
C HIS A 57 3.55 1.09 2.57
N GLU A 58 3.74 1.24 3.88
CA GLU A 58 3.34 0.20 4.84
C GLU A 58 1.83 -0.10 4.79
N LEU A 59 1.00 0.95 4.71
CA LEU A 59 -0.46 0.80 4.64
C LEU A 59 -0.90 0.16 3.33
N GLU A 60 -0.28 0.53 2.21
CA GLU A 60 -0.51 -0.08 0.91
C GLU A 60 -0.14 -1.57 0.92
N ARG A 61 1.01 -1.93 1.51
CA ARG A 61 1.42 -3.32 1.66
C ARG A 61 0.41 -4.12 2.50
N LYS A 62 0.00 -3.60 3.65
CA LYS A 62 -1.02 -4.23 4.52
C LYS A 62 -2.36 -4.39 3.80
N LYS A 63 -2.77 -3.38 3.02
CA LYS A 63 -3.98 -3.44 2.19
C LYS A 63 -3.86 -4.55 1.14
N GLU A 64 -2.73 -4.63 0.45
CA GLU A 64 -2.53 -5.64 -0.60
C GLU A 64 -2.49 -7.07 -0.03
N GLU A 65 -1.80 -7.28 1.09
CA GLU A 65 -1.79 -8.55 1.83
C GLU A 65 -3.22 -8.96 2.24
N THR A 66 -3.99 -8.00 2.77
CA THR A 66 -5.39 -8.22 3.16
C THR A 66 -6.24 -8.57 1.93
N LEU A 67 -6.14 -7.82 0.84
CA LEU A 67 -6.88 -8.08 -0.39
C LEU A 67 -6.54 -9.44 -1.00
N LYS A 68 -5.26 -9.85 -0.98
CA LYS A 68 -4.83 -11.19 -1.43
C LYS A 68 -5.45 -12.27 -0.55
N PHE A 69 -5.46 -12.10 0.77
CA PHE A 69 -6.02 -13.10 1.69
C PHE A 69 -7.54 -13.24 1.57
N TYR A 70 -8.26 -12.13 1.38
CA TYR A 70 -9.72 -12.09 1.27
C TYR A 70 -10.22 -12.05 -0.19
N SER A 71 -9.36 -12.32 -1.16
CA SER A 71 -9.77 -12.39 -2.56
C SER A 71 -10.81 -13.51 -2.75
N PRO A 72 -11.79 -13.36 -3.66
CA PRO A 72 -12.74 -14.42 -3.93
C PRO A 72 -12.06 -15.75 -4.28
N ALA A 73 -10.97 -15.70 -5.04
CA ALA A 73 -10.18 -16.88 -5.41
C ALA A 73 -9.52 -17.57 -4.19
N SER A 74 -8.89 -16.82 -3.28
CA SER A 74 -8.27 -17.38 -2.08
C SER A 74 -9.31 -17.96 -1.11
N LEU A 75 -10.46 -17.31 -0.98
CA LEU A 75 -11.57 -17.81 -0.16
C LEU A 75 -12.17 -19.10 -0.74
N LEU A 76 -12.38 -19.17 -2.06
CA LEU A 76 -12.83 -20.39 -2.75
C LEU A 76 -11.81 -21.52 -2.60
N HIS A 77 -10.52 -21.23 -2.78
CA HIS A 77 -9.45 -22.21 -2.60
C HIS A 77 -9.46 -22.80 -1.19
N ARG A 78 -9.51 -21.95 -0.15
CA ARG A 78 -9.57 -22.40 1.26
C ARG A 78 -10.82 -23.22 1.55
N LEU A 79 -11.94 -22.90 0.89
CA LEU A 79 -13.17 -23.66 1.02
C LEU A 79 -13.03 -25.05 0.39
N GLN A 80 -12.37 -25.14 -0.78
CA GLN A 80 -12.04 -26.40 -1.45
C GLN A 80 -11.08 -27.24 -0.59
N GLU A 81 -9.97 -26.69 -0.11
CA GLU A 81 -9.05 -27.39 0.82
C GLU A 81 -9.79 -27.92 2.06
N GLY A 82 -10.72 -27.12 2.59
CA GLY A 82 -11.57 -27.53 3.70
C GLY A 82 -12.50 -28.69 3.33
N MET A 83 -12.99 -28.76 2.10
CA MET A 83 -13.77 -29.91 1.62
C MET A 83 -12.90 -31.15 1.52
N ASP A 84 -11.75 -31.05 0.83
CA ASP A 84 -10.83 -32.16 0.59
C ASP A 84 -10.37 -32.77 1.92
N LYS A 85 -9.99 -31.93 2.89
CA LYS A 85 -9.62 -32.38 4.23
C LYS A 85 -10.74 -33.14 4.94
N THR A 86 -12.00 -32.66 4.84
CA THR A 86 -13.12 -33.37 5.48
C THR A 86 -13.48 -34.67 4.78
N ASP A 87 -13.21 -34.77 3.48
CA ASP A 87 -13.36 -35.99 2.71
C ASP A 87 -12.31 -37.01 3.16
N GLU A 88 -11.04 -36.60 3.23
CA GLU A 88 -9.92 -37.40 3.76
C GLU A 88 -10.17 -37.88 5.19
N GLU A 89 -10.65 -37.01 6.08
CA GLU A 89 -11.03 -37.38 7.45
C GLU A 89 -12.17 -38.40 7.47
N SER A 90 -13.14 -38.29 6.55
CA SER A 90 -14.24 -39.25 6.44
C SER A 90 -13.78 -40.62 5.93
N GLU A 91 -12.84 -40.64 4.99
CA GLU A 91 -12.20 -41.85 4.47
C GLU A 91 -11.30 -42.52 5.52
N ALA A 92 -10.58 -41.72 6.32
CA ALA A 92 -9.80 -42.24 7.44
C ALA A 92 -10.70 -42.89 8.51
N LEU A 93 -11.82 -42.23 8.85
CA LEU A 93 -12.81 -42.78 9.77
C LEU A 93 -13.46 -44.06 9.22
N HIS A 94 -13.67 -44.14 7.90
CA HIS A 94 -14.17 -45.34 7.25
C HIS A 94 -13.18 -46.51 7.37
N ARG A 95 -11.88 -46.26 7.16
CA ARG A 95 -10.82 -47.25 7.38
C ARG A 95 -10.79 -47.79 8.81
N GLN A 96 -10.89 -46.90 9.81
CA GLN A 96 -10.95 -47.32 11.22
C GLN A 96 -12.08 -48.30 11.52
N LEU A 97 -13.25 -48.14 10.86
CA LEU A 97 -14.36 -49.08 11.00
C LEU A 97 -14.02 -50.45 10.41
N LEU A 98 -13.40 -50.48 9.22
CA LEU A 98 -12.98 -51.70 8.55
C LEU A 98 -11.92 -52.46 9.35
N ASP A 99 -11.00 -51.71 9.94
CA ASP A 99 -9.93 -52.23 10.81
C ASP A 99 -10.43 -52.61 12.22
N ARG A 100 -11.74 -52.42 12.48
CA ARG A 100 -12.42 -52.69 13.76
C ARG A 100 -11.87 -51.89 14.95
N GLU A 101 -11.24 -50.75 14.68
CA GLU A 101 -10.75 -49.81 15.69
C GLU A 101 -11.88 -48.98 16.31
N ILE A 102 -13.01 -48.87 15.60
CA ILE A 102 -14.22 -48.17 16.04
C ILE A 102 -15.46 -49.05 15.81
N ASP A 103 -16.41 -48.99 16.74
CA ASP A 103 -17.70 -49.66 16.58
C ASP A 103 -18.70 -48.82 15.75
N LEU A 104 -19.75 -49.48 15.25
CA LEU A 104 -20.81 -48.85 14.48
C LEU A 104 -21.50 -47.69 15.22
N GLY A 105 -21.71 -47.84 16.53
CA GLY A 105 -22.38 -46.83 17.35
C GLY A 105 -21.57 -45.53 17.47
N ALA A 106 -20.24 -45.63 17.51
CA ALA A 106 -19.35 -44.47 17.50
C ALA A 106 -19.06 -43.94 16.08
N PHE A 107 -19.03 -44.81 15.07
CA PHE A 107 -18.77 -44.45 13.67
C PHE A 107 -19.87 -43.56 13.08
N VAL A 108 -21.13 -44.00 13.14
CA VAL A 108 -22.26 -43.34 12.47
C VAL A 108 -22.39 -41.85 12.83
N PRO A 109 -22.41 -41.44 14.12
CA PRO A 109 -22.54 -40.02 14.47
C PRO A 109 -21.34 -39.18 14.00
N LYS A 110 -20.12 -39.73 14.08
CA LYS A 110 -18.90 -39.04 13.62
C LYS A 110 -18.89 -38.86 12.11
N TYR A 111 -19.19 -39.93 11.37
CA TYR A 111 -19.21 -39.92 9.90
C TYR A 111 -20.30 -38.97 9.37
N LYS A 112 -21.51 -39.04 9.93
CA LYS A 112 -22.61 -38.12 9.58
C LYS A 112 -22.22 -36.67 9.81
N LYS A 113 -21.51 -36.36 10.90
CA LYS A 113 -21.02 -34.99 11.17
C LYS A 113 -20.03 -34.51 10.11
N LEU A 114 -19.07 -35.35 9.72
CA LEU A 114 -18.09 -35.02 8.68
C LEU A 114 -18.78 -34.80 7.32
N ARG A 115 -19.66 -35.72 6.91
CA ARG A 115 -20.39 -35.58 5.63
C ARG A 115 -21.29 -34.34 5.59
N ASN A 116 -22.00 -34.02 6.68
CA ASN A 116 -22.79 -32.80 6.76
C ASN A 116 -21.92 -31.54 6.58
N MET A 117 -20.73 -31.51 7.19
CA MET A 117 -19.80 -30.41 7.04
C MET A 117 -19.28 -30.30 5.60
N TYR A 118 -18.87 -31.41 4.97
CA TYR A 118 -18.46 -31.46 3.57
C TYR A 118 -19.56 -30.90 2.65
N HIS A 119 -20.78 -31.42 2.76
CA HIS A 119 -21.88 -31.03 1.88
C HIS A 119 -22.28 -29.56 2.07
N ARG A 120 -22.24 -29.06 3.31
CA ARG A 120 -22.45 -27.63 3.56
C ARG A 120 -21.41 -26.76 2.85
N ARG A 121 -20.13 -27.14 2.92
CA ARG A 121 -19.04 -26.43 2.21
C ARG A 121 -19.20 -26.53 0.69
N ALA A 122 -19.54 -27.71 0.17
CA ALA A 122 -19.76 -27.93 -1.26
C ALA A 122 -20.87 -27.05 -1.83
N LEU A 123 -22.01 -26.93 -1.13
CA LEU A 123 -23.11 -26.04 -1.52
C LEU A 123 -22.70 -24.57 -1.48
N THR A 124 -21.98 -24.14 -0.43
CA THR A 124 -21.45 -22.77 -0.36
C THR A 124 -20.46 -22.49 -1.50
N HIS A 125 -19.57 -23.44 -1.81
CA HIS A 125 -18.58 -23.30 -2.88
C HIS A 125 -19.25 -23.20 -4.26
N LEU A 126 -20.25 -24.05 -4.51
CA LEU A 126 -21.04 -24.01 -5.74
C LEU A 126 -21.74 -22.66 -5.91
N ALA A 127 -22.46 -22.20 -4.87
CA ALA A 127 -23.13 -20.90 -4.89
C ALA A 127 -22.16 -19.73 -5.13
N ALA A 128 -21.01 -19.74 -4.46
CA ALA A 128 -19.99 -18.70 -4.64
C ALA A 128 -19.38 -18.72 -6.05
N LYS A 129 -19.14 -19.91 -6.63
CA LYS A 129 -18.68 -20.04 -8.02
C LYS A 129 -19.70 -19.49 -9.01
N THR A 130 -20.99 -19.81 -8.85
CA THR A 130 -22.04 -19.33 -9.76
C THR A 130 -22.17 -17.81 -9.75
N THR A 131 -22.00 -17.18 -8.59
CA THR A 131 -22.03 -15.71 -8.47
C THR A 131 -20.80 -15.03 -9.06
N LEU A 132 -19.65 -15.70 -9.13
CA LEU A 132 -18.42 -15.15 -9.71
C LEU A 132 -18.40 -15.24 -11.25
N THR A 133 -19.14 -16.18 -11.82
CA THR A 133 -19.24 -16.41 -13.27
C THR A 133 -20.43 -15.74 -13.95
N GLY A 134 -21.39 -15.21 -13.17
CA GLY A 134 -22.55 -14.48 -13.66
C GLY A 134 -22.31 -12.97 -13.60
#